data_AF-A0A966JTU7-F1
#
_entry.id   AF-A0A966JTU7-F1
#
_cell.length_a   1.000
_cell.length_b   1.000
_cell.length_c   1.000
_cell.angle_alpha   90.00
_cell.angle_beta   90.00
_cell.angle_gamma   90.00
#
_symmetry.space_group_name_H-M   'P 1'
#
loop_
_entity.id
_entity.type
_entity.pdbx_description
1 polymer ?
#
loop_
_entity_poly.entity_id
_entity_poly.type
_entity_poly.pdbx_seq_one_letter_code
_entity_poly.pdbx_strand_id
1 'polypeptide(L)'
;EDAGVHLKMGMNGVSPHVERLNGLDRVWRSDGPTGTVASDCNDEGVCTNVSLTGRLGNDFTVVTFSNGSKRAYFKEVDGSYQQVYSAPCNDAGCTSIGTRTATSPEMRVPNTAKAWGVPDPVLLPDGKVRIYIVESPVEGKCTEKIASYISTDGITFTKEPGWRFENGYVDTEILRAKNGDYVMIMADIGCTPSNRQMLFVSTSTDGLNWASPQLLTGPGVEGLDPTGYESSPGVFRIYYAQGGPNQTYVLKRGTLKYTPAPVVTATPTPTPTPTVSATPTPTVTQTPSVSPEPVVAKPTITVKKTTITCVKGKTTKKVTGVNPKCPAGYKKKA
;
A
#
# COMPACT_ATOMS: atom_id res chain seq x y z
N GLU A 1 25.75 -1.71 -0.21
CA GLU A 1 25.40 -0.43 -0.86
C GLU A 1 25.60 -0.59 -2.36
N ASP A 2 24.70 -0.04 -3.16
CA ASP A 2 24.97 0.21 -4.58
C ASP A 2 25.19 1.72 -4.72
N ALA A 3 26.07 2.16 -5.61
CA ALA A 3 26.31 3.58 -5.86
C ALA A 3 25.20 4.15 -6.74
N GLY A 4 23.93 3.88 -6.35
CA GLY A 4 22.73 4.13 -7.12
C GLY A 4 22.73 5.56 -7.63
N VAL A 5 22.89 5.72 -8.95
CA VAL A 5 23.08 7.04 -9.55
C VAL A 5 21.77 7.83 -9.37
N HIS A 6 21.78 8.76 -8.42
CA HIS A 6 20.65 9.64 -8.13
C HIS A 6 20.48 10.65 -9.25
N LEU A 7 19.79 10.23 -10.31
CA LEU A 7 19.63 10.99 -11.53
C LEU A 7 18.73 12.20 -11.27
N LYS A 8 19.22 13.39 -11.65
CA LYS A 8 18.41 14.60 -11.72
C LYS A 8 17.58 14.50 -13.01
N MET A 9 16.26 14.40 -12.87
CA MET A 9 15.36 14.11 -14.00
C MET A 9 15.14 15.30 -14.96
N GLY A 10 15.79 16.45 -14.71
CA GLY A 10 15.53 17.69 -15.45
C GLY A 10 14.16 18.33 -15.19
N MET A 11 13.38 17.79 -14.24
CA MET A 11 12.03 18.23 -13.90
C MET A 11 11.98 18.85 -12.49
N ASN A 12 11.13 19.86 -12.33
CA ASN A 12 10.77 20.44 -11.04
C ASN A 12 9.45 19.84 -10.55
N GLY A 13 9.15 20.02 -9.27
CA GLY A 13 7.84 19.68 -8.68
C GLY A 13 7.92 18.87 -7.39
N VAL A 14 6.73 18.58 -6.86
CA VAL A 14 6.46 17.83 -5.63
C VAL A 14 5.34 16.82 -5.87
N SER A 15 5.11 15.93 -4.91
CA SER A 15 4.04 14.92 -4.93
C SER A 15 3.95 14.14 -6.25
N PRO A 16 5.05 13.51 -6.73
CA PRO A 16 5.02 12.70 -7.92
C PRO A 16 4.27 11.39 -7.71
N HIS A 17 3.71 10.86 -8.79
CA HIS A 17 3.26 9.48 -8.90
C HIS A 17 3.78 8.90 -10.22
N VAL A 18 4.11 7.60 -10.24
CA VAL A 18 4.72 6.95 -11.42
C VAL A 18 4.07 5.62 -11.79
N GLU A 19 3.79 5.44 -13.07
CA GLU A 19 3.48 4.13 -13.66
C GLU A 19 4.41 3.84 -14.84
N ARG A 20 4.82 2.57 -15.01
CA ARG A 20 5.55 2.12 -16.20
C ARG A 20 4.56 1.90 -17.35
N LEU A 21 4.72 2.64 -18.45
CA LEU A 21 3.83 2.62 -19.61
C LEU A 21 4.67 2.56 -20.90
N ASN A 22 4.42 1.55 -21.75
CA ASN A 22 5.08 1.41 -23.07
C ASN A 22 6.61 1.48 -23.06
N GLY A 23 7.25 1.04 -21.97
CA GLY A 23 8.72 1.10 -21.80
C GLY A 23 9.26 2.43 -21.28
N LEU A 24 8.40 3.38 -20.94
CA LEU A 24 8.74 4.67 -20.33
C LEU A 24 8.09 4.79 -18.95
N ASP A 25 8.66 5.62 -18.09
CA ASP A 25 8.06 5.97 -16.82
C ASP A 25 7.18 7.20 -17.02
N ARG A 26 5.85 7.02 -16.91
CA ARG A 26 4.90 8.12 -16.89
C ARG A 26 4.90 8.70 -15.48
N VAL A 27 5.44 9.91 -15.33
CA VAL A 27 5.52 10.62 -14.05
C VAL A 27 4.56 11.80 -14.05
N TRP A 28 3.51 11.73 -13.23
CA TRP A 28 2.71 12.89 -12.84
C TRP A 28 3.38 13.57 -11.65
N ARG A 29 3.21 14.88 -11.49
CA ARG A 29 3.73 15.68 -10.36
C ARG A 29 3.05 17.04 -10.28
N SER A 30 3.05 17.65 -9.10
CA SER A 30 2.64 19.05 -8.92
C SER A 30 3.81 19.99 -9.26
N ASP A 31 3.70 20.77 -10.35
CA ASP A 31 4.77 21.64 -10.87
C ASP A 31 4.31 23.10 -10.93
N GLY A 32 3.96 23.65 -9.76
CA GLY A 32 3.53 25.03 -9.59
C GLY A 32 2.00 25.26 -9.63
N PRO A 33 1.54 26.51 -9.84
CA PRO A 33 0.15 26.93 -9.61
C PRO A 33 -0.86 26.36 -10.60
N THR A 34 -0.41 25.78 -11.72
CA THR A 34 -1.26 25.11 -12.72
C THR A 34 -1.79 23.75 -12.25
N GLY A 35 -1.24 23.19 -11.17
CA GLY A 35 -1.59 21.87 -10.65
C GLY A 35 -0.71 20.76 -11.24
N THR A 36 -1.26 19.56 -11.34
CA THR A 36 -0.51 18.38 -11.81
C THR A 36 -0.18 18.46 -13.30
N VAL A 37 1.08 18.21 -13.64
CA VAL A 37 1.63 18.02 -14.99
C VAL A 37 2.14 16.58 -15.15
N ALA A 38 2.38 16.14 -16.38
CA ALA A 38 2.91 14.81 -16.67
C ALA A 38 4.09 14.84 -17.66
N SER A 39 4.99 13.88 -17.51
CA SER A 39 6.12 13.66 -18.43
C SER A 39 6.38 12.16 -18.61
N ASP A 40 6.91 11.78 -19.78
CA ASP A 40 7.49 10.46 -20.03
C ASP A 40 9.00 10.51 -19.87
N CYS A 41 9.54 9.66 -19.01
CA CYS A 41 10.97 9.52 -18.75
C CYS A 41 11.50 8.16 -19.23
N ASN A 42 12.63 8.16 -19.95
CA ASN A 42 13.29 6.92 -20.35
C ASN A 42 14.20 6.34 -19.25
N ASP A 43 14.85 5.20 -19.54
CA ASP A 43 15.72 4.52 -18.58
C ASP A 43 17.04 5.28 -18.32
N GLU A 44 17.43 6.22 -19.17
CA GLU A 44 18.53 7.17 -18.96
C GLU A 44 18.12 8.36 -18.06
N GLY A 45 16.82 8.60 -17.87
CA GLY A 45 16.28 9.72 -17.09
C GLY A 45 16.06 11.00 -17.90
N VAL A 46 16.06 10.92 -19.23
CA VAL A 46 15.62 11.99 -20.13
C VAL A 46 14.09 12.00 -20.15
N CYS A 47 13.50 13.14 -19.80
CA CYS A 47 12.05 13.31 -19.70
C CYS A 47 11.49 14.27 -20.74
N THR A 48 10.31 13.97 -21.26
CA THR A 48 9.57 14.79 -22.23
C THR A 48 8.17 15.09 -21.70
N ASN A 49 7.68 16.33 -21.90
CA ASN A 49 6.36 16.72 -21.39
C ASN A 49 5.24 16.06 -22.18
N VAL A 50 4.20 15.65 -21.47
CA VAL A 50 3.01 15.01 -22.02
C VAL A 50 1.84 16.00 -21.90
N SER A 51 1.13 16.23 -23.00
CA SER A 51 -0.07 17.06 -22.99
C SER A 51 -1.18 16.39 -22.18
N LEU A 52 -1.74 17.12 -21.22
CA LEU A 52 -2.90 16.71 -20.44
C LEU A 52 -4.16 17.43 -20.94
N THR A 53 -5.30 16.75 -20.92
CA THR A 53 -6.58 17.35 -21.31
C THR A 53 -7.34 17.82 -20.06
N GLY A 54 -7.36 19.15 -19.87
CA GLY A 54 -7.94 19.77 -18.69
C GLY A 54 -7.03 19.71 -17.46
N ARG A 55 -7.52 20.23 -16.33
CA ARG A 55 -6.78 20.27 -15.07
C ARG A 55 -6.93 18.96 -14.30
N LEU A 56 -5.83 18.29 -13.99
CA LEU A 56 -5.81 17.22 -12.98
C LEU A 56 -5.75 17.83 -11.57
N GLY A 57 -6.33 17.14 -10.58
CA GLY A 57 -6.26 17.56 -9.17
C GLY A 57 -4.83 17.50 -8.61
N ASN A 58 -4.64 18.01 -7.39
CA ASN A 58 -3.36 17.94 -6.69
C ASN A 58 -3.17 16.55 -6.07
N ASP A 59 -1.93 16.21 -5.70
CA ASP A 59 -1.59 14.93 -5.06
C ASP A 59 -2.13 13.73 -5.88
N PHE A 60 -1.91 13.77 -7.20
CA PHE A 60 -2.54 12.90 -8.18
C PHE A 60 -1.88 11.53 -8.25
N THR A 61 -2.67 10.50 -7.98
CA THR A 61 -2.26 9.08 -8.01
C THR A 61 -3.24 8.24 -8.82
N VAL A 62 -2.81 7.08 -9.29
CA VAL A 62 -3.59 6.19 -10.16
C VAL A 62 -3.57 4.77 -9.63
N VAL A 63 -4.72 4.10 -9.67
CA VAL A 63 -4.78 2.63 -9.54
C VAL A 63 -5.12 1.99 -10.88
N THR A 64 -4.36 0.97 -11.26
CA THR A 64 -4.64 0.10 -12.41
C THR A 64 -5.37 -1.16 -11.93
N PHE A 65 -6.58 -1.40 -12.45
CA PHE A 65 -7.37 -2.60 -12.17
C PHE A 65 -6.91 -3.80 -13.00
N SER A 66 -7.24 -5.02 -12.57
CA SER A 66 -6.84 -6.27 -13.25
C SER A 66 -7.36 -6.44 -14.69
N ASN A 67 -8.36 -5.65 -15.10
CA ASN A 67 -8.88 -5.58 -16.46
C ASN A 67 -8.19 -4.50 -17.32
N GLY A 68 -7.16 -3.82 -16.80
CA GLY A 68 -6.43 -2.74 -17.47
C GLY A 68 -7.11 -1.37 -17.41
N SER A 69 -8.33 -1.24 -16.90
CA SER A 69 -8.94 0.09 -16.67
C SER A 69 -8.26 0.78 -15.50
N LYS A 70 -8.25 2.12 -15.48
CA LYS A 70 -7.58 2.90 -14.44
C LYS A 70 -8.51 3.91 -13.79
N ARG A 71 -8.29 4.20 -12.51
CA ARG A 71 -8.97 5.27 -11.76
C ARG A 71 -7.94 6.14 -11.06
N ALA A 72 -8.05 7.43 -11.27
CA ALA A 72 -7.25 8.42 -10.57
C ALA A 72 -7.90 8.80 -9.23
N TYR A 73 -7.06 9.14 -8.27
CA TYR A 73 -7.39 9.75 -6.99
C TYR A 73 -6.55 11.00 -6.80
N PHE A 74 -7.12 12.04 -6.22
CA PHE A 74 -6.49 13.35 -6.10
C PHE A 74 -7.21 14.22 -5.07
N LYS A 75 -6.52 15.22 -4.54
CA LYS A 75 -7.09 16.24 -3.64
C LYS A 75 -7.59 17.44 -4.44
N GLU A 76 -8.81 17.88 -4.16
CA GLU A 76 -9.32 19.19 -4.59
C GLU A 76 -9.83 19.99 -3.37
N VAL A 77 -9.78 21.32 -3.49
CA VAL A 77 -10.37 22.28 -2.55
C VAL A 77 -11.71 22.70 -3.11
N ASP A 78 -12.78 22.51 -2.34
CA ASP A 78 -14.16 22.85 -2.68
C ASP A 78 -14.75 23.73 -1.56
N GLY A 79 -14.87 25.04 -1.86
CA GLY A 79 -15.28 26.05 -0.90
C GLY A 79 -14.43 26.03 0.38
N SER A 80 -15.09 25.89 1.53
CA SER A 80 -14.47 25.84 2.86
C SER A 80 -13.81 24.48 3.20
N TYR A 81 -13.76 23.54 2.27
CA TYR A 81 -13.29 22.17 2.51
C TYR A 81 -12.24 21.74 1.49
N GLN A 82 -11.48 20.71 1.85
CA GLN A 82 -10.67 19.93 0.92
C GLN A 82 -11.04 18.45 1.08
N GLN A 83 -11.02 17.70 -0.03
CA GLN A 83 -11.52 16.34 -0.07
C GLN A 83 -10.74 15.52 -1.11
N VAL A 84 -10.63 14.21 -0.87
CA VAL A 84 -10.19 13.26 -1.90
C VAL A 84 -11.34 13.02 -2.89
N TYR A 85 -11.03 13.21 -4.16
CA TYR A 85 -11.89 12.88 -5.29
C TYR A 85 -11.34 11.66 -6.02
N SER A 86 -12.22 11.01 -6.78
CA SER A 86 -11.83 9.96 -7.74
C SER A 86 -12.42 10.26 -9.11
N ALA A 87 -11.75 9.79 -10.16
CA ALA A 87 -12.29 9.84 -11.53
C ALA A 87 -11.73 8.66 -12.36
N PRO A 88 -12.51 8.03 -13.25
CA PRO A 88 -11.95 7.08 -14.20
C PRO A 88 -10.96 7.80 -15.13
N CYS A 89 -9.86 7.14 -15.49
CA CYS A 89 -9.01 7.58 -16.59
C CYS A 89 -9.70 7.28 -17.92
N ASN A 90 -9.75 8.23 -18.86
CA ASN A 90 -10.35 7.96 -20.18
C ASN A 90 -9.39 7.24 -21.13
N ASP A 91 -8.10 7.20 -20.78
CA ASP A 91 -7.02 6.61 -21.57
C ASP A 91 -6.01 5.86 -20.69
N ALA A 92 -5.23 4.96 -21.30
CA ALA A 92 -4.29 4.09 -20.59
C ALA A 92 -3.11 4.83 -19.93
N GLY A 93 -2.83 6.07 -20.34
CA GLY A 93 -1.79 6.93 -19.77
C GLY A 93 -2.34 8.03 -18.86
N CYS A 94 -3.60 7.90 -18.41
CA CYS A 94 -4.37 8.86 -17.63
C CYS A 94 -4.09 10.34 -17.98
N THR A 95 -4.00 10.65 -19.27
CA THR A 95 -3.77 12.01 -19.78
C THR A 95 -5.02 12.87 -19.69
N SER A 96 -6.17 12.23 -19.53
CA SER A 96 -7.46 12.83 -19.26
C SER A 96 -8.28 11.96 -18.29
N ILE A 97 -9.10 12.62 -17.48
CA ILE A 97 -10.01 11.97 -16.52
C ILE A 97 -11.46 12.27 -16.85
N GLY A 98 -12.35 11.34 -16.50
CA GLY A 98 -13.79 11.47 -16.67
C GLY A 98 -14.45 12.28 -15.55
N THR A 99 -15.70 11.98 -15.24
CA THR A 99 -16.47 12.64 -14.18
C THR A 99 -15.77 12.50 -12.83
N ARG A 100 -15.52 13.63 -12.18
CA ARG A 100 -15.02 13.69 -10.79
C ARG A 100 -16.13 13.28 -9.84
N THR A 101 -15.82 12.41 -8.90
CA THR A 101 -16.75 11.96 -7.86
C THR A 101 -16.04 12.08 -6.52
N ALA A 102 -16.61 12.88 -5.62
CA ALA A 102 -16.16 12.97 -4.24
C ALA A 102 -16.20 11.57 -3.61
N THR A 103 -15.18 11.18 -2.86
CA THR A 103 -15.18 9.91 -2.12
C THR A 103 -16.02 10.05 -0.83
N SER A 104 -15.74 9.24 0.19
CA SER A 104 -16.52 9.27 1.44
C SER A 104 -16.38 10.57 2.23
N PRO A 105 -17.40 10.99 3.01
CA PRO A 105 -17.33 12.15 3.90
C PRO A 105 -16.21 12.08 4.95
N GLU A 106 -15.76 10.88 5.32
CA GLU A 106 -14.61 10.66 6.20
C GLU A 106 -13.25 11.05 5.57
N MET A 107 -13.22 11.31 4.25
CA MET A 107 -12.05 11.74 3.48
C MET A 107 -12.19 13.21 3.06
N ARG A 108 -12.78 14.03 3.94
CA ARG A 108 -13.02 15.48 3.78
C ARG A 108 -12.69 16.20 5.09
N VAL A 109 -11.97 17.32 5.00
CA VAL A 109 -11.63 18.18 6.14
C VAL A 109 -11.80 19.66 5.77
N PRO A 110 -11.82 20.60 6.73
CA PRO A 110 -11.75 22.02 6.43
C PRO A 110 -10.52 22.35 5.57
N ASN A 111 -10.64 23.33 4.66
CA ASN A 111 -9.53 23.77 3.79
C ASN A 111 -8.37 24.43 4.57
N THR A 112 -8.59 24.78 5.84
CA THR A 112 -7.57 25.27 6.78
C THR A 112 -6.72 24.17 7.40
N ALA A 113 -7.12 22.90 7.29
CA ALA A 113 -6.34 21.78 7.80
C ALA A 113 -5.02 21.65 7.02
N LYS A 114 -3.91 21.55 7.76
CA LYS A 114 -2.56 21.33 7.22
C LYS A 114 -2.21 19.85 7.33
N ALA A 115 -1.16 19.42 6.61
CA ALA A 115 -0.64 18.05 6.65
C ALA A 115 -1.76 17.00 6.57
N TRP A 116 -2.55 17.09 5.49
CA TRP A 116 -3.69 16.22 5.23
C TRP A 116 -3.83 15.95 3.73
N GLY A 117 -4.21 14.71 3.40
CA GLY A 117 -4.42 14.25 2.03
C GLY A 117 -3.31 13.30 1.59
N VAL A 118 -2.82 13.50 0.35
CA VAL A 118 -1.92 12.58 -0.36
C VAL A 118 -2.49 11.15 -0.44
N PRO A 119 -3.53 10.93 -1.27
CA PRO A 119 -4.16 9.63 -1.41
C PRO A 119 -3.24 8.65 -2.14
N ASP A 120 -2.88 7.55 -1.49
CA ASP A 120 -2.03 6.47 -2.02
C ASP A 120 -2.89 5.20 -2.25
N PRO A 121 -3.41 4.99 -3.48
CA PRO A 121 -4.35 3.94 -3.81
C PRO A 121 -3.66 2.66 -4.28
N VAL A 122 -4.03 1.53 -3.71
CA VAL A 122 -3.55 0.22 -4.15
C VAL A 122 -4.69 -0.76 -4.39
N LEU A 123 -4.58 -1.51 -5.49
CA LEU A 123 -5.44 -2.66 -5.76
C LEU A 123 -4.99 -3.84 -4.90
N LEU A 124 -5.87 -4.32 -4.03
CA LEU A 124 -5.63 -5.50 -3.23
C LEU A 124 -5.82 -6.79 -4.06
N PRO A 125 -5.18 -7.92 -3.68
CA PRO A 125 -5.36 -9.20 -4.36
C PRO A 125 -6.80 -9.77 -4.37
N ASP A 126 -7.72 -9.20 -3.60
CA ASP A 126 -9.15 -9.54 -3.62
C ASP A 126 -10.01 -8.60 -4.49
N GLY A 127 -9.37 -7.70 -5.23
CA GLY A 127 -10.01 -6.76 -6.17
C GLY A 127 -10.52 -5.46 -5.53
N LYS A 128 -10.40 -5.30 -4.21
CA LYS A 128 -10.73 -4.03 -3.53
C LYS A 128 -9.66 -2.97 -3.76
N VAL A 129 -10.04 -1.69 -3.65
CA VAL A 129 -9.09 -0.58 -3.56
C VAL A 129 -8.91 -0.23 -2.09
N ARG A 130 -7.67 -0.20 -1.60
CA ARG A 130 -7.31 0.44 -0.33
C ARG A 130 -6.59 1.75 -0.63
N ILE A 131 -6.92 2.83 0.07
CA ILE A 131 -6.21 4.11 -0.02
C ILE A 131 -5.59 4.42 1.34
N TYR A 132 -4.31 4.78 1.35
CA TYR A 132 -3.61 5.35 2.50
C TYR A 132 -3.67 6.88 2.42
N ILE A 133 -3.90 7.55 3.55
CA ILE A 133 -4.07 9.01 3.63
C ILE A 133 -3.35 9.54 4.87
N VAL A 134 -2.69 10.69 4.73
CA VAL A 134 -2.16 11.49 5.84
C VAL A 134 -3.30 12.19 6.58
N GLU A 135 -3.38 11.99 7.88
CA GLU A 135 -4.28 12.70 8.78
C GLU A 135 -3.54 13.41 9.91
N SER A 136 -3.99 14.61 10.24
CA SER A 136 -3.53 15.39 11.40
C SER A 136 -4.65 15.53 12.44
N PRO A 137 -4.94 14.48 13.24
CA PRO A 137 -6.01 14.52 14.25
C PRO A 137 -5.69 15.44 15.44
N VAL A 138 -4.43 15.87 15.56
CA VAL A 138 -3.94 16.86 16.52
C VAL A 138 -3.07 17.84 15.74
N GLU A 139 -3.31 19.15 15.86
CA GLU A 139 -2.45 20.17 15.25
C GLU A 139 -1.10 20.21 15.98
N GLY A 140 -0.02 20.14 15.20
CA GLY A 140 1.35 20.09 15.73
C GLY A 140 2.35 19.76 14.62
N LYS A 141 3.61 19.57 15.00
CA LYS A 141 4.63 18.92 14.17
C LYS A 141 4.82 17.51 14.69
N CYS A 142 4.94 16.52 13.80
CA CYS A 142 5.11 15.10 14.14
C CYS A 142 3.88 14.48 14.83
N THR A 143 2.71 15.07 14.63
CA THR A 143 1.40 14.57 15.10
C THR A 143 0.60 13.88 14.00
N GLU A 144 1.12 13.92 12.76
CA GLU A 144 0.58 13.27 11.58
C GLU A 144 0.55 11.75 11.75
N LYS A 145 -0.49 11.13 11.18
CA LYS A 145 -0.74 9.68 11.21
C LYS A 145 -1.21 9.21 9.85
N ILE A 146 -0.87 7.98 9.50
CA ILE A 146 -1.34 7.35 8.28
C ILE A 146 -2.59 6.53 8.59
N ALA A 147 -3.72 6.93 8.03
CA ALA A 147 -4.94 6.14 8.00
C ALA A 147 -4.96 5.22 6.77
N SER A 148 -5.86 4.23 6.78
CA SER A 148 -6.22 3.49 5.57
C SER A 148 -7.73 3.36 5.44
N TYR A 149 -8.20 3.33 4.19
CA TYR A 149 -9.60 3.32 3.80
C TYR A 149 -9.82 2.24 2.76
N ILE A 150 -10.87 1.43 2.90
CA ILE A 150 -11.16 0.29 2.00
C ILE A 150 -12.45 0.52 1.18
N SER A 151 -12.44 0.12 -0.09
CA SER A 151 -13.57 0.25 -1.01
C SER A 151 -13.70 -0.96 -1.94
N THR A 152 -14.95 -1.32 -2.28
CA THR A 152 -15.28 -2.35 -3.28
C THR A 152 -15.61 -1.79 -4.67
N ASP A 153 -15.91 -0.50 -4.78
CA ASP A 153 -16.29 0.20 -6.03
C ASP A 153 -15.24 1.23 -6.49
N GLY A 154 -14.24 1.52 -5.65
CA GLY A 154 -13.23 2.54 -5.86
C GLY A 154 -13.74 3.97 -5.65
N ILE A 155 -14.92 4.17 -5.07
CA ILE A 155 -15.55 5.49 -4.87
C ILE A 155 -16.02 5.66 -3.42
N THR A 156 -16.77 4.67 -2.93
CA THR A 156 -17.30 4.61 -1.57
C THR A 156 -16.30 3.89 -0.69
N PHE A 157 -15.70 4.62 0.26
CA PHE A 157 -14.67 4.13 1.17
C PHE A 157 -15.18 4.03 2.61
N THR A 158 -14.65 3.08 3.36
CA THR A 158 -14.83 2.97 4.82
C THR A 158 -13.47 3.04 5.50
N LYS A 159 -13.31 3.88 6.51
CA LYS A 159 -12.07 3.93 7.29
C LYS A 159 -11.80 2.61 8.00
N GLU A 160 -10.59 2.10 7.88
CA GLU A 160 -10.15 0.88 8.56
C GLU A 160 -9.62 1.22 9.97
N PRO A 161 -9.89 0.37 10.99
CA PRO A 161 -9.63 0.71 12.38
C PRO A 161 -8.13 0.77 12.72
N GLY A 162 -7.73 1.84 13.40
CA GLY A 162 -6.36 2.10 13.85
C GLY A 162 -5.49 2.82 12.82
N TRP A 163 -4.27 3.14 13.23
CA TRP A 163 -3.28 3.84 12.40
C TRP A 163 -2.30 2.83 11.80
N ARG A 164 -1.81 3.12 10.59
CA ARG A 164 -0.73 2.35 9.94
C ARG A 164 0.62 2.80 10.46
N PHE A 165 0.78 4.12 10.59
CA PHE A 165 1.93 4.79 11.18
C PHE A 165 1.47 6.02 11.98
N GLU A 166 2.29 6.40 12.95
CA GLU A 166 2.11 7.58 13.81
C GLU A 166 3.47 8.26 14.00
N ASN A 167 3.49 9.47 14.57
CA ASN A 167 4.69 10.27 14.87
C ASN A 167 5.30 11.00 13.66
N GLY A 168 4.49 11.51 12.73
CA GLY A 168 4.97 12.41 11.68
C GLY A 168 5.43 11.78 10.38
N TYR A 169 5.01 10.53 10.10
CA TYR A 169 5.17 9.94 8.77
C TYR A 169 4.07 10.44 7.83
N VAL A 170 4.45 10.76 6.60
CA VAL A 170 3.64 11.39 5.56
C VAL A 170 3.98 10.80 4.18
N ASP A 171 3.26 11.22 3.16
CA ASP A 171 3.55 11.00 1.73
C ASP A 171 3.91 9.53 1.41
N THR A 172 2.94 8.63 1.57
CA THR A 172 3.13 7.19 1.36
C THR A 172 2.98 6.79 -0.11
N GLU A 173 3.68 5.73 -0.52
CA GLU A 173 3.41 4.98 -1.75
C GLU A 173 3.56 3.47 -1.50
N ILE A 174 2.58 2.67 -1.93
CA ILE A 174 2.66 1.21 -1.94
C ILE A 174 3.46 0.70 -3.16
N LEU A 175 4.77 0.60 -3.00
CA LEU A 175 5.68 0.01 -3.98
C LEU A 175 5.35 -1.45 -4.35
N ARG A 176 4.68 -2.20 -3.46
CA ARG A 176 4.22 -3.58 -3.68
C ARG A 176 3.02 -3.91 -2.81
N ALA A 177 1.99 -4.51 -3.39
CA ALA A 177 0.92 -5.21 -2.67
C ALA A 177 0.71 -6.63 -3.22
N LYS A 178 1.23 -7.63 -2.52
CA LYS A 178 1.02 -9.06 -2.81
C LYS A 178 0.49 -9.75 -1.55
N ASN A 179 -0.15 -10.91 -1.72
CA ASN A 179 -0.66 -11.69 -0.59
C ASN A 179 0.48 -12.07 0.38
N GLY A 180 0.51 -11.46 1.57
CA GLY A 180 1.56 -11.69 2.56
C GLY A 180 2.83 -10.83 2.39
N ASP A 181 2.89 -9.95 1.40
CA ASP A 181 4.10 -9.21 1.02
C ASP A 181 3.73 -7.81 0.49
N TYR A 182 3.70 -6.84 1.41
CA TYR A 182 3.50 -5.43 1.13
C TYR A 182 4.79 -4.65 1.43
N VAL A 183 5.14 -3.71 0.56
CA VAL A 183 6.25 -2.77 0.73
C VAL A 183 5.72 -1.37 0.52
N MET A 184 5.94 -0.48 1.50
CA MET A 184 5.59 0.94 1.44
C MET A 184 6.86 1.78 1.58
N ILE A 185 6.97 2.83 0.77
CA ILE A 185 7.90 3.94 1.00
C ILE A 185 7.11 5.15 1.53
N MET A 186 7.73 5.97 2.37
CA MET A 186 7.10 7.15 3.00
C MET A 186 8.15 8.19 3.35
N ALA A 187 7.75 9.44 3.60
CA ALA A 187 8.60 10.46 4.20
C ALA A 187 8.28 10.63 5.70
N ASP A 188 9.18 11.28 6.45
CA ASP A 188 8.79 12.00 7.68
C ASP A 188 8.58 13.50 7.38
N ILE A 189 8.45 14.34 8.41
CA ILE A 189 8.55 15.81 8.29
C ILE A 189 9.71 16.39 9.11
N GLY A 190 10.85 15.70 9.13
CA GLY A 190 11.98 16.04 9.99
C GLY A 190 11.68 15.78 11.46
N CYS A 191 11.16 14.59 11.76
CA CYS A 191 10.85 14.09 13.10
C CYS A 191 12.00 13.26 13.69
N THR A 192 12.99 12.89 12.88
CA THR A 192 14.27 12.34 13.35
C THR A 192 15.15 13.39 14.05
N PRO A 193 16.15 12.97 14.86
CA PRO A 193 17.15 13.87 15.44
C PRO A 193 17.96 14.69 14.41
N SER A 194 17.92 14.33 13.13
CA SER A 194 18.54 15.12 12.06
C SER A 194 17.77 16.40 11.73
N ASN A 195 16.48 16.47 12.11
CA ASN A 195 15.53 17.55 11.77
C ASN A 195 15.47 17.90 10.27
N ARG A 196 15.80 16.94 9.40
CA ARG A 196 15.70 17.00 7.93
C ARG A 196 14.67 15.98 7.46
N GLN A 197 14.04 16.25 6.32
CA GLN A 197 13.01 15.38 5.78
C GLN A 197 13.64 14.14 5.13
N MET A 198 13.31 12.97 5.67
CA MET A 198 13.95 11.70 5.30
C MET A 198 12.95 10.71 4.74
N LEU A 199 13.43 9.82 3.87
CA LEU A 199 12.65 8.71 3.31
C LEU A 199 12.83 7.43 4.14
N PHE A 200 11.75 6.67 4.28
CA PHE A 200 11.69 5.42 5.02
C PHE A 200 11.00 4.33 4.20
N VAL A 201 11.36 3.07 4.46
CA VAL A 201 10.63 1.89 3.95
C VAL A 201 10.06 1.10 5.11
N SER A 202 8.86 0.54 4.94
CA SER A 202 8.30 -0.46 5.85
C SER A 202 7.65 -1.60 5.06
N THR A 203 7.43 -2.72 5.74
CA THR A 203 6.79 -3.91 5.18
C THR A 203 5.65 -4.41 6.04
N SER A 204 4.69 -5.07 5.40
CA SER A 204 3.51 -5.65 6.04
C SER A 204 3.12 -6.96 5.37
N THR A 205 2.35 -7.79 6.07
CA THR A 205 1.77 -9.03 5.52
C THR A 205 0.29 -8.89 5.14
N ASP A 206 -0.36 -7.80 5.56
CA ASP A 206 -1.80 -7.54 5.37
C ASP A 206 -2.13 -6.11 4.91
N GLY A 207 -1.11 -5.23 4.81
CA GLY A 207 -1.24 -3.81 4.50
C GLY A 207 -1.81 -2.98 5.67
N LEU A 208 -2.02 -3.58 6.84
CA LEU A 208 -2.61 -2.94 8.02
C LEU A 208 -1.60 -2.86 9.17
N ASN A 209 -0.96 -3.97 9.49
CA ASN A 209 0.04 -4.08 10.54
C ASN A 209 1.43 -4.00 9.90
N TRP A 210 2.14 -2.91 10.16
CA TRP A 210 3.42 -2.60 9.53
C TRP A 210 4.59 -2.81 10.50
N ALA A 211 5.75 -3.19 9.95
CA ALA A 211 7.00 -3.21 10.69
C ALA A 211 7.44 -1.77 11.06
N SER A 212 8.36 -1.66 12.03
CA SER A 212 9.02 -0.38 12.33
C SER A 212 9.66 0.20 11.06
N PRO A 213 9.35 1.44 10.65
CA PRO A 213 9.96 2.07 9.49
C PRO A 213 11.49 2.08 9.57
N GLN A 214 12.13 1.72 8.46
CA GLN A 214 13.58 1.71 8.31
C GLN A 214 13.99 2.93 7.50
N LEU A 215 14.85 3.78 8.08
CA LEU A 215 15.44 4.93 7.40
C LEU A 215 16.22 4.47 6.16
N LEU A 216 15.92 5.05 5.00
CA LEU A 216 16.71 4.81 3.80
C LEU A 216 18.07 5.52 3.92
N THR A 217 19.14 4.76 3.76
CA THR A 217 20.52 5.28 3.81
C THR A 217 21.17 5.22 2.44
N GLY A 218 21.91 6.28 2.09
CA GLY A 218 22.64 6.37 0.83
C GLY A 218 23.01 7.82 0.47
N PRO A 219 23.88 8.04 -0.53
CA PRO A 219 24.31 9.37 -0.96
C PRO A 219 23.13 10.20 -1.51
N GLY A 220 22.74 11.27 -0.82
CA GLY A 220 21.68 12.16 -1.30
C GLY A 220 20.24 11.67 -1.09
N VAL A 221 20.03 10.70 -0.20
CA VAL A 221 18.71 10.22 0.25
C VAL A 221 18.14 11.15 1.35
N GLU A 222 17.93 12.41 0.98
CA GLU A 222 17.15 13.40 1.72
C GLU A 222 16.07 13.91 0.77
N GLY A 223 14.81 13.96 1.21
CA GLY A 223 13.70 14.24 0.31
C GLY A 223 12.34 13.92 0.91
N LEU A 224 11.33 14.16 0.08
CA LEU A 224 9.91 14.04 0.39
C LEU A 224 9.15 13.49 -0.83
N ASP A 225 7.85 13.26 -0.65
CA ASP A 225 6.97 12.73 -1.68
C ASP A 225 7.56 11.54 -2.49
N PRO A 226 7.92 10.42 -1.84
CA PRO A 226 8.38 9.24 -2.54
C PRO A 226 7.25 8.57 -3.32
N THR A 227 7.56 8.11 -4.54
CA THR A 227 6.74 7.19 -5.33
C THR A 227 7.65 6.15 -5.99
N GLY A 228 7.10 5.10 -6.59
CA GLY A 228 7.90 4.11 -7.30
C GLY A 228 7.16 2.84 -7.67
N TYR A 229 7.87 1.91 -8.31
CA TYR A 229 7.34 0.60 -8.67
C TYR A 229 8.44 -0.48 -8.60
N GLU A 230 8.02 -1.73 -8.42
CA GLU A 230 8.90 -2.90 -8.49
C GLU A 230 9.36 -3.15 -9.94
N SER A 231 10.63 -2.87 -10.24
CA SER A 231 11.21 -3.03 -11.59
C SER A 231 11.71 -4.46 -11.86
N SER A 232 12.11 -5.17 -10.80
CA SER A 232 12.39 -6.62 -10.80
C SER A 232 12.30 -7.14 -9.36
N PRO A 233 12.28 -8.47 -9.10
CA PRO A 233 12.06 -9.00 -7.76
C PRO A 233 12.97 -8.41 -6.67
N GLY A 234 12.39 -7.60 -5.78
CA GLY A 234 13.12 -6.92 -4.68
C GLY A 234 13.92 -5.68 -5.09
N VAL A 235 13.81 -5.23 -6.34
CA VAL A 235 14.45 -4.01 -6.85
C VAL A 235 13.38 -3.04 -7.31
N PHE A 236 13.35 -1.87 -6.69
CA PHE A 236 12.35 -0.85 -6.90
C PHE A 236 13.00 0.36 -7.55
N ARG A 237 12.36 0.88 -8.60
CA ARG A 237 12.67 2.22 -9.09
C ARG A 237 11.84 3.20 -8.28
N ILE A 238 12.50 4.13 -7.62
CA ILE A 238 11.85 5.16 -6.81
C ILE A 238 12.09 6.54 -7.41
N TYR A 239 11.09 7.40 -7.30
CA TYR A 239 11.16 8.83 -7.56
C TYR A 239 10.84 9.56 -6.25
N TYR A 240 11.41 10.74 -6.07
CA TYR A 240 11.15 11.59 -4.91
C TYR A 240 11.47 13.05 -5.22
N ALA A 241 10.85 13.97 -4.50
CA ALA A 241 11.20 15.38 -4.56
C ALA A 241 12.35 15.68 -3.59
N GLN A 242 13.26 16.56 -3.99
CA GLN A 242 14.36 17.04 -3.15
C GLN A 242 14.40 18.57 -3.17
N GLY A 243 14.48 19.17 -1.98
CA GLY A 243 14.59 20.61 -1.81
C GLY A 243 15.91 21.16 -2.36
N GLY A 244 15.82 22.16 -3.22
CA GLY A 244 16.92 22.99 -3.69
C GLY A 244 16.86 24.42 -3.13
N PRO A 245 17.76 25.31 -3.58
CA PRO A 245 17.73 26.72 -3.19
C PRO A 245 16.37 27.38 -3.46
N ASN A 246 16.00 28.37 -2.65
CA ASN A 246 14.79 29.18 -2.80
C ASN A 246 13.47 28.37 -2.85
N GLN A 247 13.38 27.25 -2.11
CA GLN A 247 12.20 26.36 -2.10
C GLN A 247 11.83 25.79 -3.48
N THR A 248 12.81 25.70 -4.39
CA THR A 248 12.63 24.97 -5.66
C THR A 248 12.79 23.49 -5.41
N TYR A 249 11.79 22.68 -5.74
CA TYR A 249 11.85 21.23 -5.61
C TYR A 249 12.19 20.59 -6.95
N VAL A 250 13.15 19.67 -6.97
CA VAL A 250 13.56 18.91 -8.15
C VAL A 250 13.26 17.44 -7.98
N LEU A 251 12.79 16.79 -9.05
CA LEU A 251 12.59 15.35 -9.05
C LEU A 251 13.93 14.62 -9.20
N LYS A 252 14.12 13.65 -8.31
CA LYS A 252 15.22 12.69 -8.29
C LYS A 252 14.67 11.30 -8.55
N ARG A 253 15.53 10.44 -9.10
CA ARG A 253 15.26 9.02 -9.27
C ARG A 253 16.38 8.19 -8.65
N GLY A 254 16.02 7.12 -7.96
CA GLY A 254 16.94 6.18 -7.33
C GLY A 254 16.54 4.73 -7.55
N THR A 255 17.38 3.81 -7.08
CA THR A 255 17.07 2.37 -7.02
C THR A 255 17.11 1.92 -5.57
N LEU A 256 15.96 1.47 -5.05
CA LEU A 256 15.84 0.85 -3.74
C LEU A 256 15.96 -0.67 -3.91
N LYS A 257 16.98 -1.27 -3.28
CA LYS A 257 17.11 -2.73 -3.20
C LYS A 257 16.62 -3.19 -1.83
N TYR A 258 15.55 -3.96 -1.83
CA TYR A 258 15.00 -4.62 -0.65
C TYR A 258 15.09 -6.13 -0.82
N THR A 259 16.00 -6.74 -0.07
CA THR A 259 16.00 -8.19 0.12
C THR A 259 15.08 -8.50 1.30
N PRO A 260 13.98 -9.25 1.12
CA PRO A 260 13.19 -9.72 2.23
C PRO A 260 14.07 -10.46 3.23
N ALA A 261 13.90 -10.19 4.53
CA ALA A 261 14.49 -11.05 5.55
C ALA A 261 14.03 -12.49 5.25
N PRO A 262 14.93 -13.49 5.19
CA PRO A 262 14.56 -14.83 4.77
C PRO A 262 13.43 -15.32 5.66
N VAL A 263 12.28 -15.63 5.03
CA VAL A 263 11.12 -16.16 5.74
C VAL A 263 11.58 -17.48 6.34
N VAL A 264 11.82 -17.47 7.66
CA VAL A 264 12.14 -18.66 8.45
C VAL A 264 10.86 -19.48 8.52
N THR A 265 10.57 -20.14 7.41
CA THR A 265 9.51 -21.13 7.29
C THR A 265 9.88 -22.22 8.26
N ALA A 266 9.22 -22.24 9.42
CA ALA A 266 9.51 -23.22 10.45
C ALA A 266 9.39 -24.60 9.82
N THR A 267 10.53 -25.29 9.67
CA THR A 267 10.58 -26.66 9.16
C THR A 267 9.54 -27.45 9.93
N PRO A 268 8.55 -28.08 9.27
CA PRO A 268 7.52 -28.80 9.98
C PRO A 268 8.22 -29.84 10.85
N THR A 269 8.15 -29.68 12.17
CA THR A 269 8.70 -30.65 13.11
C THR A 269 8.12 -32.00 12.72
N PRO A 270 8.96 -33.02 12.43
CA PRO A 270 8.45 -34.28 11.94
C PRO A 270 7.43 -34.79 12.95
N THR A 271 6.17 -34.89 12.49
CA THR A 271 5.11 -35.45 13.31
C THR A 271 5.53 -36.88 13.60
N PRO A 272 5.61 -37.31 14.88
CA PRO A 272 6.07 -38.64 15.20
C PRO A 272 5.17 -39.65 14.48
N THR A 273 5.78 -40.48 13.64
CA THR A 273 5.08 -41.50 12.85
C THR A 273 4.23 -42.35 13.79
N PRO A 274 2.90 -42.43 13.59
CA PRO A 274 2.08 -43.31 14.41
C PRO A 274 2.50 -44.75 14.16
N THR A 275 3.05 -45.41 15.18
CA THR A 275 3.41 -46.83 15.13
C THR A 275 2.14 -47.64 14.88
N VAL A 276 2.00 -48.19 13.67
CA VAL A 276 0.82 -48.96 13.28
C VAL A 276 0.88 -50.33 13.97
N SER A 277 0.13 -50.50 15.05
CA SER A 277 -0.09 -51.82 15.64
C SER A 277 -1.05 -52.61 14.76
N ALA A 278 -0.65 -53.82 14.33
CA ALA A 278 -1.47 -54.67 13.49
C ALA A 278 -2.69 -55.23 14.26
N THR A 279 -3.87 -55.18 13.64
CA THR A 279 -5.12 -55.79 14.13
C THR A 279 -5.96 -56.15 12.89
N PRO A 280 -6.66 -57.32 12.84
CA PRO A 280 -6.97 -57.97 11.56
C PRO A 280 -8.29 -57.56 10.88
N THR A 281 -8.27 -57.70 9.55
CA THR A 281 -9.38 -57.83 8.57
C THR A 281 -10.40 -58.91 9.02
N PRO A 282 -11.74 -58.74 8.87
CA PRO A 282 -12.50 -58.59 7.60
C PRO A 282 -13.56 -57.44 7.64
N THR A 283 -14.53 -57.23 6.73
CA THR A 283 -15.15 -58.05 5.65
C THR A 283 -15.64 -57.16 4.47
N VAL A 284 -16.00 -57.75 3.33
CA VAL A 284 -16.56 -57.08 2.12
C VAL A 284 -18.10 -57.18 2.07
N THR A 285 -18.77 -56.09 1.65
CA THR A 285 -20.15 -56.08 1.10
C THR A 285 -20.27 -54.98 0.02
N GLN A 286 -21.16 -55.15 -0.98
CA GLN A 286 -21.13 -54.47 -2.29
C GLN A 286 -22.19 -53.35 -2.46
N THR A 287 -21.84 -52.30 -3.24
CA THR A 287 -22.50 -51.71 -4.45
C THR A 287 -24.05 -51.70 -4.53
N PRO A 288 -24.76 -50.59 -4.92
CA PRO A 288 -24.53 -49.72 -6.10
C PRO A 288 -24.46 -48.20 -5.82
N SER A 289 -23.72 -47.37 -6.59
CA SER A 289 -23.83 -46.97 -8.01
C SER A 289 -25.00 -46.03 -8.34
N VAL A 290 -24.69 -44.72 -8.45
CA VAL A 290 -25.49 -43.69 -9.13
C VAL A 290 -24.55 -42.64 -9.76
N SER A 291 -24.97 -42.07 -10.89
CA SER A 291 -24.19 -41.20 -11.79
C SER A 291 -23.95 -39.78 -11.25
N PRO A 292 -22.86 -39.09 -11.61
CA PRO A 292 -22.70 -37.66 -11.33
C PRO A 292 -23.37 -36.78 -12.39
N GLU A 293 -24.14 -35.78 -11.95
CA GLU A 293 -24.47 -34.58 -12.72
C GLU A 293 -23.60 -33.39 -12.25
N PRO A 294 -23.27 -32.42 -13.12
CA PRO A 294 -22.35 -31.34 -12.80
C PRO A 294 -23.02 -30.23 -11.97
N VAL A 295 -22.84 -30.27 -10.64
CA VAL A 295 -23.28 -29.18 -9.76
C VAL A 295 -22.25 -28.05 -9.76
N VAL A 296 -22.67 -26.87 -10.20
CA VAL A 296 -21.84 -25.66 -10.24
C VAL A 296 -21.33 -25.29 -8.84
N ALA A 297 -20.01 -25.28 -8.67
CA ALA A 297 -19.37 -25.00 -7.39
C ALA A 297 -19.52 -23.52 -6.99
N LYS A 298 -20.39 -23.25 -6.00
CA LYS A 298 -20.44 -21.96 -5.30
C LYS A 298 -19.12 -21.74 -4.54
N PRO A 299 -18.45 -20.58 -4.64
CA PRO A 299 -17.17 -20.35 -4.00
C PRO A 299 -17.29 -20.40 -2.47
N THR A 300 -16.73 -21.44 -1.85
CA THR A 300 -16.61 -21.57 -0.41
C THR A 300 -15.44 -20.73 0.10
N ILE A 301 -15.76 -19.61 0.75
CA ILE A 301 -14.77 -18.76 1.43
C ILE A 301 -14.05 -19.61 2.49
N THR A 302 -12.77 -19.89 2.25
CA THR A 302 -11.92 -20.63 3.19
C THR A 302 -11.52 -19.70 4.33
N VAL A 303 -12.38 -19.57 5.33
CA VAL A 303 -12.11 -18.69 6.48
C VAL A 303 -10.95 -19.26 7.30
N LYS A 304 -9.83 -18.52 7.37
CA LYS A 304 -8.63 -18.92 8.11
C LYS A 304 -9.00 -19.23 9.57
N LYS A 305 -8.69 -20.45 10.02
CA LYS A 305 -8.85 -20.86 11.41
C LYS A 305 -7.57 -20.56 12.19
N THR A 306 -7.71 -19.86 13.32
CA THR A 306 -6.62 -19.56 14.25
C THR A 306 -6.69 -20.51 15.44
N THR A 307 -5.54 -20.91 15.99
CA THR A 307 -5.45 -21.70 17.23
C THR A 307 -4.97 -20.84 18.38
N ILE A 308 -5.70 -20.84 19.49
CA ILE A 308 -5.26 -20.23 20.76
C ILE A 308 -4.95 -21.30 21.81
N THR A 309 -4.07 -20.98 22.74
CA THR A 309 -3.85 -21.78 23.96
C THR A 309 -4.61 -21.16 25.12
N CYS A 310 -5.32 -21.99 25.87
CA CYS A 310 -6.13 -21.62 27.01
C CYS A 310 -5.61 -22.33 28.27
N VAL A 311 -5.51 -21.61 29.39
CA VAL A 311 -4.93 -22.07 30.66
C VAL A 311 -5.94 -22.02 31.80
N LYS A 312 -5.98 -23.07 32.62
CA LYS A 312 -6.73 -23.14 33.89
C LYS A 312 -5.88 -23.86 34.93
N GLY A 313 -5.25 -23.11 35.82
CA GLY A 313 -4.23 -23.65 36.72
C GLY A 313 -3.07 -24.25 35.92
N LYS A 314 -2.68 -25.50 36.23
CA LYS A 314 -1.65 -26.24 35.49
C LYS A 314 -2.15 -26.85 34.16
N THR A 315 -3.45 -26.87 33.91
CA THR A 315 -4.04 -27.51 32.72
C THR A 315 -4.03 -26.55 31.52
N THR A 316 -3.57 -27.05 30.37
CA THR A 316 -3.57 -26.32 29.09
C THR A 316 -4.51 -26.98 28.09
N LYS A 317 -5.17 -26.19 27.24
CA LYS A 317 -6.03 -26.67 26.15
C LYS A 317 -5.85 -25.79 24.92
N LYS A 318 -5.60 -26.38 23.76
CA LYS A 318 -5.63 -25.66 22.47
C LYS A 318 -7.06 -25.62 21.93
N VAL A 319 -7.45 -24.48 21.35
CA VAL A 319 -8.79 -24.26 20.75
C VAL A 319 -8.60 -23.63 19.38
N THR A 320 -9.13 -24.26 18.34
CA THR A 320 -9.00 -23.84 16.94
C THR A 320 -10.35 -23.42 16.39
N GLY A 321 -10.42 -22.25 15.75
CA GLY A 321 -11.66 -21.73 15.15
C GLY A 321 -11.45 -20.43 14.38
N VAL A 322 -12.51 -19.91 13.78
CA VAL A 322 -12.48 -18.65 13.00
C VAL A 322 -12.29 -17.41 13.90
N ASN A 323 -12.76 -17.48 15.15
CA ASN A 323 -12.45 -16.51 16.20
C ASN A 323 -12.55 -17.24 17.56
N PRO A 324 -11.53 -18.04 17.93
CA PRO A 324 -11.65 -18.97 19.05
C PRO A 324 -11.67 -18.20 20.38
N LYS A 325 -12.53 -18.63 21.30
CA LYS A 325 -12.58 -18.15 22.68
C LYS A 325 -12.24 -19.29 23.64
N CYS A 326 -11.67 -18.97 24.79
CA CYS A 326 -11.39 -19.98 25.80
C CYS A 326 -12.67 -20.46 26.49
N PRO A 327 -12.80 -21.77 26.81
CA PRO A 327 -13.95 -22.29 27.55
C PRO A 327 -14.07 -21.67 28.95
N ALA A 328 -15.26 -21.74 29.53
CA ALA A 328 -15.54 -21.19 30.86
C ALA A 328 -14.50 -21.63 31.92
N GLY A 329 -13.93 -20.66 32.61
CA GLY A 329 -12.87 -20.87 33.62
C GLY A 329 -11.45 -21.06 33.07
N TYR A 330 -11.22 -20.98 31.75
CA TYR A 330 -9.88 -20.89 31.16
C TYR A 330 -9.59 -19.46 30.70
N LYS A 331 -8.39 -18.95 30.97
CA LYS A 331 -7.90 -17.68 30.42
C LYS A 331 -7.10 -17.95 29.13
N LYS A 332 -7.09 -17.02 28.17
CA LYS A 332 -6.17 -17.09 27.03
C LYS A 332 -4.75 -16.97 27.57
N LYS A 333 -3.86 -17.89 27.18
CA LYS A 333 -2.44 -17.77 27.46
C LYS A 333 -1.91 -16.62 26.59
N ALA A 334 -1.33 -15.62 27.23
CA ALA A 334 -0.53 -14.60 26.56
C ALA A 334 0.69 -15.25 25.89
#